data_AF-A0A0C2CDI6-F1
#
_entry.id   AF-A0A0C2CDI6-F1
#
_cell.length_a   1.000
_cell.length_b   1.000
_cell.length_c   1.000
_cell.angle_alpha   90.00
_cell.angle_beta   90.00
_cell.angle_gamma   90.00
#
_symmetry.space_group_name_H-M   'P 1'
#
loop_
_entity.id
_entity.type
_entity.pdbx_description
1 polymer ?
#
loop_
_entity_poly.entity_id
_entity_poly.type
_entity_poly.pdbx_seq_one_letter_code
_entity_poly.pdbx_strand_id
1 'polypeptide(L)'
;MRKTVGRAQKYSHQKNTIRDSPLPLFKSSLSAAVPRETIDKLVETNKGWELLRFLDGTSIPDEGFWATLTGNAESFSVPGGTSVENWMEFRENCEKNNGKDVQQYKSGRRAAAAMNYYLARHQVWSSDCGGKLVSGSCVFGVHDTANLLKQPHLIAHKLYLDFQPAAFFCVLKTRTT
;
A
#
# COMPACT_ATOMS: atom_id res chain seq x y z
N MET A 1 42.22 27.11 16.01
CA MET A 1 41.29 26.05 16.48
C MET A 1 40.79 25.27 15.26
N ARG A 2 41.24 24.04 15.08
CA ARG A 2 40.80 23.15 13.99
C ARG A 2 39.39 22.62 14.30
N LYS A 3 38.46 22.76 13.37
CA LYS A 3 37.26 21.90 13.30
C LYS A 3 37.26 21.21 11.94
N THR A 4 37.91 20.06 11.89
CA THR A 4 37.60 18.99 10.95
C THR A 4 36.20 18.49 11.28
N VAL A 5 35.24 18.62 10.36
CA VAL A 5 33.93 17.99 10.49
C VAL A 5 33.59 17.33 9.16
N GLY A 6 33.39 16.01 9.25
CA GLY A 6 32.47 15.27 8.39
C GLY A 6 32.96 14.97 6.98
N ARG A 7 33.67 13.84 6.86
CA ARG A 7 33.81 13.05 5.63
C ARG A 7 32.47 13.05 4.89
N ALA A 8 32.44 13.51 3.64
CA ALA A 8 31.35 13.23 2.73
C ALA A 8 31.22 11.71 2.64
N GLN A 9 30.18 11.17 3.26
CA GLN A 9 29.86 9.76 3.16
C GLN A 9 29.33 9.58 1.74
N LYS A 10 30.22 9.18 0.82
CA LYS A 10 29.82 8.63 -0.47
C LYS A 10 28.93 7.43 -0.15
N TYR A 11 27.62 7.61 -0.16
CA TYR A 11 26.70 6.52 -0.32
C TYR A 11 27.02 5.94 -1.70
N SER A 12 27.84 4.88 -1.69
CA SER A 12 28.05 4.03 -2.83
C SER A 12 26.65 3.66 -3.33
N HIS A 13 26.29 4.08 -4.55
CA HIS A 13 25.18 3.48 -5.27
C HIS A 13 25.52 2.00 -5.49
N GLN A 14 25.33 1.17 -4.47
CA GLN A 14 25.31 -0.26 -4.63
C GLN A 14 24.15 -0.54 -5.58
N LYS A 15 24.47 -1.01 -6.79
CA LYS A 15 23.48 -1.64 -7.65
C LYS A 15 23.08 -2.94 -6.96
N ASN A 16 22.14 -2.83 -6.01
CA ASN A 16 21.55 -3.99 -5.36
C ASN A 16 20.90 -4.85 -6.45
N THR A 17 21.37 -6.09 -6.63
CA THR A 17 20.70 -7.02 -7.53
C THR A 17 19.55 -7.68 -6.77
N ILE A 18 18.47 -8.04 -7.47
CA ILE A 18 17.29 -8.67 -6.84
C ILE A 18 17.68 -9.92 -6.04
N ARG A 19 18.73 -10.63 -6.48
CA ARG A 19 19.25 -11.84 -5.83
C ARG A 19 19.88 -11.58 -4.47
N ASP A 20 20.31 -10.36 -4.20
CA ASP A 20 20.94 -9.97 -2.93
C ASP A 20 19.91 -9.52 -1.88
N SER A 21 18.62 -9.56 -2.23
CA SER A 21 17.55 -9.19 -1.30
C SER A 21 17.49 -10.18 -0.13
N PRO A 22 17.32 -9.71 1.13
CA PRO A 22 17.21 -10.59 2.29
C PRO A 22 15.97 -11.49 2.25
N LEU A 23 14.97 -11.14 1.43
CA LEU A 23 13.74 -11.90 1.18
C LEU A 23 13.29 -11.71 -0.29
N PRO A 24 12.59 -12.68 -0.88
CA PRO A 24 11.87 -12.48 -2.15
C PRO A 24 11.01 -11.21 -2.13
N LEU A 25 11.19 -10.34 -3.14
CA LEU A 25 10.56 -9.03 -3.16
C LEU A 25 9.13 -9.10 -3.69
N PHE A 26 8.20 -8.49 -2.96
CA PHE A 26 6.82 -8.29 -3.39
C PHE A 26 6.45 -6.82 -3.40
N LYS A 27 5.72 -6.43 -4.44
CA LYS A 27 5.19 -5.08 -4.59
C LYS A 27 3.77 -4.98 -4.03
N SER A 28 3.51 -3.95 -3.22
CA SER A 28 2.20 -3.63 -2.65
C SER A 28 1.97 -2.13 -2.50
N SER A 29 0.89 -1.74 -1.83
CA SER A 29 0.69 -0.37 -1.37
C SER A 29 1.76 0.05 -0.36
N LEU A 30 2.14 1.34 -0.35
CA LEU A 30 2.95 1.96 0.70
C LEU A 30 2.28 1.92 2.08
N SER A 31 0.95 1.79 2.12
CA SER A 31 0.16 1.72 3.34
C SER A 31 -0.18 0.28 3.67
N ALA A 32 0.10 -0.11 4.91
CA ALA A 32 -0.21 -1.43 5.46
C ALA A 32 -0.96 -1.30 6.79
N ALA A 33 -1.76 -2.31 7.10
CA ALA A 33 -2.36 -2.51 8.42
C ALA A 33 -1.79 -3.83 8.95
N VAL A 34 -1.00 -3.75 10.01
CA VAL A 34 -0.28 -4.91 10.56
C VAL A 34 -0.54 -5.02 12.07
N PRO A 35 -0.67 -6.24 12.62
CA PRO A 35 -0.72 -6.48 14.06
C PRO A 35 0.51 -5.93 14.80
N ARG A 36 0.34 -5.62 16.09
CA ARG A 36 1.45 -5.14 16.93
C ARG A 36 2.55 -6.19 17.06
N GLU A 37 2.16 -7.46 17.18
CA GLU A 37 3.04 -8.61 17.31
C GLU A 37 3.92 -8.80 16.07
N THR A 38 3.44 -8.39 14.89
CA THR A 38 4.24 -8.31 13.66
C THR A 38 5.39 -7.32 13.83
N ILE A 39 5.09 -6.12 14.34
CA ILE A 39 6.11 -5.08 14.57
C ILE A 39 7.12 -5.54 15.62
N ASP A 40 6.66 -6.13 16.71
CA ASP A 40 7.54 -6.66 17.76
C ASP A 40 8.55 -7.66 17.16
N LYS A 41 8.08 -8.61 16.34
CA LYS A 41 8.95 -9.56 15.63
C LYS A 41 9.92 -8.91 14.64
N LEU A 42 9.48 -7.88 13.92
CA LEU A 42 10.34 -7.15 12.97
C LEU A 42 11.49 -6.42 13.67
N VAL A 43 11.22 -5.86 14.85
CA VAL A 43 12.22 -5.17 15.68
C VAL A 43 13.19 -6.17 16.30
N GLU A 44 12.70 -7.31 16.82
CA GLU A 44 13.55 -8.33 17.44
C GLU A 44 14.52 -9.01 16.46
N THR A 45 14.06 -9.27 15.22
CA THR A 45 14.82 -10.07 14.25
C THR A 45 15.74 -9.26 13.35
N ASN A 46 15.73 -7.92 13.44
CA ASN A 46 16.40 -6.98 12.52
C ASN A 46 16.04 -7.13 11.03
N LYS A 47 15.09 -8.01 10.67
CA LYS A 47 14.77 -8.29 9.26
C LYS A 47 14.22 -7.06 8.53
N GLY A 48 13.44 -6.23 9.23
CA GLY A 48 12.98 -4.95 8.71
C GLY A 48 14.15 -4.01 8.36
N TRP A 49 15.21 -3.97 9.16
CA TRP A 49 16.39 -3.15 8.88
C TRP A 49 17.21 -3.66 7.69
N GLU A 50 17.37 -4.98 7.58
CA GLU A 50 18.05 -5.59 6.43
C GLU A 50 17.34 -5.25 5.12
N LEU A 51 16.01 -5.40 5.10
CA LEU A 51 15.22 -5.07 3.92
C LEU A 51 15.24 -3.58 3.62
N LEU A 52 15.12 -2.71 4.64
CA LEU A 52 15.16 -1.27 4.45
C LEU A 52 16.50 -0.82 3.84
N ARG A 53 17.62 -1.39 4.29
CA ARG A 53 18.96 -1.12 3.72
C ARG A 53 19.08 -1.62 2.29
N PHE A 54 18.49 -2.77 1.98
CA PHE A 54 18.48 -3.29 0.62
C PHE A 54 17.63 -2.42 -0.32
N LEU A 55 16.50 -1.92 0.16
CA LEU A 55 15.61 -1.06 -0.62
C LEU A 55 16.11 0.39 -0.73
N ASP A 56 17.11 0.77 0.08
CA ASP A 56 17.74 2.09 0.01
C ASP A 56 18.33 2.35 -1.39
N GLY A 57 18.04 3.53 -1.94
CA GLY A 57 18.42 3.90 -3.31
C GLY A 57 17.59 3.26 -4.44
N THR A 58 16.57 2.44 -4.14
CA THR A 58 15.63 1.96 -5.15
C THR A 58 14.57 3.03 -5.48
N SER A 59 13.90 2.89 -6.63
CA SER A 59 12.89 3.87 -7.08
C SER A 59 11.52 3.74 -6.40
N ILE A 60 11.22 2.60 -5.75
CA ILE A 60 9.91 2.34 -5.12
C ILE A 60 10.08 1.53 -3.81
N PRO A 61 10.87 2.01 -2.84
CA PRO A 61 11.20 1.26 -1.62
C PRO A 61 9.98 1.05 -0.71
N ASP A 62 9.07 2.01 -0.66
CA ASP A 62 7.87 2.02 0.17
C ASP A 62 6.83 0.98 -0.28
N GLU A 63 6.71 0.77 -1.60
CA GLU A 63 5.84 -0.28 -2.17
C GLU A 63 6.49 -1.67 -2.12
N GLY A 64 7.80 -1.78 -1.91
CA GLY A 64 8.52 -3.05 -1.78
C GLY A 64 8.64 -3.56 -0.34
N PHE A 65 8.40 -2.73 0.66
CA PHE A 65 8.73 -3.04 2.05
C PHE A 65 7.71 -3.98 2.72
N TRP A 66 6.44 -3.57 2.77
CA TRP A 66 5.44 -4.23 3.60
C TRP A 66 5.09 -5.63 3.15
N ALA A 67 4.71 -5.81 1.87
CA ALA A 67 4.37 -7.13 1.36
C ALA A 67 5.56 -8.08 1.34
N THR A 68 6.79 -7.58 1.20
CA THR A 68 7.97 -8.43 1.35
C THR A 68 8.08 -8.98 2.77
N LEU A 69 7.90 -8.15 3.80
CA LEU A 69 8.00 -8.61 5.19
C LEU A 69 6.84 -9.52 5.62
N THR A 70 5.62 -9.23 5.18
CA THR A 70 4.43 -9.99 5.59
C THR A 70 4.07 -11.13 4.64
N GLY A 71 4.67 -11.16 3.45
CA GLY A 71 4.32 -12.06 2.35
C GLY A 71 5.21 -13.28 2.21
N ASN A 72 6.35 -13.30 2.89
CA ASN A 72 7.34 -14.37 2.84
C ASN A 72 7.13 -15.39 3.95
N ALA A 73 5.90 -15.87 4.15
CA ALA A 73 5.56 -16.68 5.33
C ALA A 73 6.39 -17.96 5.50
N GLU A 74 6.91 -18.53 4.41
CA GLU A 74 7.75 -19.74 4.43
C GLU A 74 9.18 -19.48 4.92
N SER A 75 9.79 -18.37 4.48
CA SER A 75 11.18 -18.02 4.82
C SER A 75 11.29 -17.07 6.03
N PHE A 76 10.23 -16.29 6.27
CA PHE A 76 10.12 -15.34 7.37
C PHE A 76 8.66 -15.16 7.78
N SER A 77 8.17 -16.10 8.60
CA SER A 77 6.81 -16.04 9.15
C SER A 77 6.67 -14.89 10.14
N VAL A 78 5.61 -14.10 10.05
CA VAL A 78 5.23 -13.09 11.05
C VAL A 78 3.76 -13.26 11.45
N PRO A 79 3.36 -12.86 12.67
CA PRO A 79 1.95 -12.83 13.04
C PRO A 79 1.11 -12.08 11.99
N GLY A 80 0.00 -12.67 11.55
CA GLY A 80 -0.84 -12.11 10.48
C GLY A 80 -0.24 -12.09 9.08
N GLY A 81 0.98 -12.62 8.88
CA GLY A 81 1.60 -12.80 7.57
C GLY A 81 0.97 -13.95 6.79
N THR A 82 1.12 -13.92 5.48
CA THR A 82 0.62 -14.96 4.55
C THR A 82 1.63 -15.20 3.45
N SER A 83 1.53 -16.32 2.73
CA SER A 83 2.34 -16.55 1.53
C SER A 83 1.75 -15.76 0.37
N VAL A 84 2.53 -14.84 -0.21
CA VAL A 84 2.09 -14.06 -1.38
C VAL A 84 1.94 -14.94 -2.61
N GLU A 85 2.75 -15.98 -2.75
CA GLU A 85 2.64 -16.97 -3.82
C GLU A 85 1.30 -17.71 -3.76
N ASN A 86 0.97 -18.28 -2.60
CA ASN A 86 -0.30 -18.98 -2.39
C ASN A 86 -1.48 -18.03 -2.58
N TRP A 87 -1.31 -16.77 -2.16
CA TRP A 87 -2.30 -15.73 -2.35
C TRP A 87 -2.53 -15.39 -3.83
N MET A 88 -1.46 -15.27 -4.62
CA MET A 88 -1.55 -15.04 -6.07
C MET A 88 -2.22 -16.22 -6.78
N GLU A 89 -1.86 -17.45 -6.42
CA GLU A 89 -2.49 -18.66 -6.95
C GLU A 89 -3.99 -18.69 -6.63
N PHE A 90 -4.38 -18.43 -5.37
CA PHE A 90 -5.77 -18.35 -4.97
C PHE A 90 -6.54 -17.31 -5.79
N ARG A 91 -5.97 -16.12 -5.97
CA ARG A 91 -6.57 -15.06 -6.78
C ARG A 91 -6.80 -15.52 -8.22
N GLU A 92 -5.77 -16.08 -8.86
CA GLU A 92 -5.87 -16.55 -10.25
C GLU A 92 -6.93 -17.65 -10.42
N ASN A 93 -6.99 -18.59 -9.48
CA ASN A 93 -8.00 -19.64 -9.48
C ASN A 93 -9.41 -19.07 -9.27
N CYS A 94 -9.57 -18.09 -8.38
CA CYS A 94 -10.83 -17.39 -8.17
C CYS A 94 -11.28 -16.65 -9.43
N GLU A 95 -10.38 -15.95 -10.12
CA GLU A 95 -10.69 -15.25 -11.37
C GLU A 95 -11.07 -16.22 -12.51
N LYS A 96 -10.39 -17.37 -12.61
CA LYS A 96 -10.71 -18.41 -13.59
C LYS A 96 -12.09 -19.03 -13.34
N ASN A 97 -12.38 -19.40 -12.10
CA ASN A 97 -13.60 -20.13 -11.74
C ASN A 97 -14.84 -19.23 -11.66
N ASN A 98 -14.67 -17.96 -11.28
CA ASN A 98 -15.76 -17.00 -11.09
C ASN A 98 -15.72 -15.88 -12.13
N GLY A 99 -15.22 -16.16 -13.33
CA GLY A 99 -14.94 -15.14 -14.34
C GLY A 99 -16.11 -14.21 -14.64
N LYS A 100 -17.35 -14.71 -14.68
CA LYS A 100 -18.54 -13.87 -14.89
C LYS A 100 -18.80 -12.91 -13.73
N ASP A 101 -18.72 -13.38 -12.49
CA ASP A 101 -18.93 -12.56 -11.29
C ASP A 101 -17.80 -11.55 -11.11
N VAL A 102 -16.56 -11.95 -11.42
CA VAL A 102 -15.40 -11.05 -11.40
C VAL A 102 -15.52 -9.98 -12.48
N GLN A 103 -15.96 -10.33 -13.69
CA GLN A 103 -16.20 -9.35 -14.75
C GLN A 103 -17.39 -8.43 -14.44
N GLN A 104 -18.47 -8.97 -13.86
CA GLN A 104 -19.61 -8.18 -13.38
C GLN A 104 -19.18 -7.24 -12.24
N TYR A 105 -18.31 -7.69 -11.34
CA TYR A 105 -17.75 -6.86 -10.28
C TYR A 105 -16.85 -5.75 -10.84
N LYS A 106 -15.95 -6.08 -11.78
CA LYS A 106 -15.07 -5.12 -12.49
C LYS A 106 -15.85 -4.10 -13.31
N SER A 107 -17.00 -4.46 -13.87
CA SER A 107 -17.84 -3.59 -14.72
C SER A 107 -18.93 -2.83 -13.95
N GLY A 108 -19.53 -3.43 -12.92
CA GLY A 108 -20.64 -2.87 -12.14
C GLY A 108 -20.21 -1.90 -11.04
N ARG A 109 -18.95 -1.94 -10.62
CA ARG A 109 -18.31 -0.90 -9.82
C ARG A 109 -17.31 -0.16 -10.70
N ARG A 110 -17.75 0.93 -11.34
CA ARG A 110 -16.90 2.00 -11.91
C ARG A 110 -15.55 2.05 -11.17
N ALA A 111 -14.48 1.52 -11.77
CA ALA A 111 -13.04 1.60 -11.43
C ALA A 111 -12.54 1.71 -9.95
N ALA A 112 -13.39 1.67 -8.93
CA ALA A 112 -13.10 2.12 -7.56
C ALA A 112 -12.93 0.98 -6.56
N ALA A 113 -13.14 -0.26 -7.00
CA ALA A 113 -12.80 -1.41 -6.20
C ALA A 113 -12.31 -2.50 -7.16
N ALA A 114 -11.18 -2.25 -7.84
CA ALA A 114 -10.29 -3.37 -8.07
C ALA A 114 -10.15 -4.08 -6.72
N MET A 115 -10.22 -5.40 -6.72
CA MET A 115 -10.15 -6.26 -5.55
C MET A 115 -8.89 -5.90 -4.76
N ASN A 116 -9.00 -4.86 -3.93
CA ASN A 116 -7.90 -4.27 -3.21
C ASN A 116 -7.90 -5.07 -1.93
N TYR A 117 -7.23 -6.20 -1.99
CA TYR A 117 -7.01 -7.09 -0.84
C TYR A 117 -6.29 -6.38 0.32
N TYR A 118 -5.86 -5.14 0.09
CA TYR A 118 -5.32 -4.21 1.06
C TYR A 118 -6.42 -3.34 1.67
N LEU A 119 -6.86 -3.70 2.87
CA LEU A 119 -7.83 -2.92 3.65
C LEU A 119 -7.28 -1.56 4.10
N ALA A 120 -5.96 -1.41 4.17
CA ALA A 120 -5.31 -0.26 4.79
C ALA A 120 -5.70 1.09 4.16
N ARG A 121 -5.87 1.14 2.83
CA ARG A 121 -6.05 2.40 2.12
C ARG A 121 -6.85 2.26 0.83
N HIS A 122 -7.88 3.07 0.69
CA HIS A 122 -8.56 3.31 -0.58
C HIS A 122 -7.87 4.42 -1.37
N GLN A 123 -7.54 4.15 -2.63
CA GLN A 123 -6.96 5.12 -3.55
C GLN A 123 -7.48 4.88 -4.96
N VAL A 124 -7.84 5.95 -5.65
CA VAL A 124 -8.21 5.91 -7.07
C VAL A 124 -7.08 6.51 -7.90
N TRP A 125 -6.61 5.72 -8.87
CA TRP A 125 -5.71 6.13 -9.92
C TRP A 125 -6.55 6.40 -11.18
N SER A 126 -6.35 7.52 -11.87
CA SER A 126 -7.01 7.87 -13.16
C SER A 126 -8.52 8.28 -13.13
N SER A 127 -9.22 8.09 -14.28
CA SER A 127 -10.31 8.91 -14.84
C SER A 127 -11.63 8.96 -14.07
N ASP A 128 -11.85 8.08 -13.11
CA ASP A 128 -13.09 8.03 -12.32
C ASP A 128 -12.95 8.87 -11.03
N CYS A 129 -12.44 10.08 -11.18
CA CYS A 129 -12.23 11.04 -10.09
C CYS A 129 -13.26 12.17 -10.17
N GLY A 130 -14.20 12.23 -9.23
CA GLY A 130 -15.17 13.33 -9.09
C GLY A 130 -14.57 14.62 -8.55
N GLY A 131 -13.30 14.60 -8.13
CA GLY A 131 -12.50 15.75 -7.71
C GLY A 131 -11.44 16.14 -8.75
N LYS A 132 -10.16 16.15 -8.36
CA LYS A 132 -9.03 16.47 -9.26
C LYS A 132 -7.89 15.47 -9.15
N LEU A 133 -7.15 15.26 -10.24
CA LEU A 133 -5.94 14.43 -10.21
C LEU A 133 -4.73 15.26 -9.77
N VAL A 134 -3.98 14.74 -8.79
CA VAL A 134 -2.71 15.33 -8.33
C VAL A 134 -1.70 14.21 -8.11
N SER A 135 -0.53 14.31 -8.75
CA SER A 135 0.54 13.29 -8.66
C SER A 135 0.06 11.89 -9.04
N GLY A 136 -0.77 11.79 -10.08
CA GLY A 136 -1.25 10.52 -10.62
C GLY A 136 -2.46 9.90 -9.90
N SER A 137 -2.91 10.44 -8.76
CA SER A 137 -4.08 9.90 -8.03
C SER A 137 -5.15 10.95 -7.75
N CYS A 138 -6.36 10.49 -7.48
CA CYS A 138 -7.52 11.32 -7.18
C CYS A 138 -7.37 12.02 -5.82
N VAL A 139 -7.57 13.35 -5.82
CA VAL A 139 -7.98 14.12 -4.66
C VAL A 139 -9.51 14.11 -4.68
N PHE A 140 -10.11 13.39 -3.74
CA PHE A 140 -11.56 13.21 -3.67
C PHE A 140 -12.28 14.54 -3.45
N GLY A 141 -13.32 14.76 -4.24
CA GLY A 141 -14.25 15.88 -4.13
C GLY A 141 -15.59 15.46 -3.51
N VAL A 142 -16.53 16.41 -3.46
CA VAL A 142 -17.87 16.19 -2.89
C VAL A 142 -18.61 15.06 -3.62
N HIS A 143 -18.44 14.95 -4.93
CA HIS A 143 -19.08 13.92 -5.75
C HIS A 143 -18.55 12.50 -5.47
N ASP A 144 -17.35 12.38 -4.89
CA ASP A 144 -16.76 11.08 -4.55
C ASP A 144 -17.25 10.55 -3.19
N THR A 145 -17.76 11.42 -2.31
CA THR A 145 -18.09 11.09 -0.91
C THR A 145 -19.01 9.88 -0.76
N ALA A 146 -20.07 9.80 -1.57
CA ALA A 146 -21.03 8.70 -1.51
C ALA A 146 -20.42 7.35 -1.89
N ASN A 147 -19.45 7.33 -2.82
CA ASN A 147 -18.70 6.12 -3.16
C ASN A 147 -17.63 5.84 -2.12
N LEU A 148 -16.95 6.87 -1.63
CA LEU A 148 -15.89 6.78 -0.62
C LEU A 148 -16.39 6.12 0.67
N LEU A 149 -17.57 6.52 1.15
CA LEU A 149 -18.21 5.97 2.35
C LEU A 149 -18.68 4.51 2.19
N LYS A 150 -18.76 3.99 0.96
CA LYS A 150 -19.11 2.57 0.70
C LYS A 150 -17.88 1.66 0.64
N GLN A 151 -16.69 2.24 0.68
CA GLN A 151 -15.45 1.47 0.58
C GLN A 151 -15.16 0.76 1.90
N PRO A 152 -14.67 -0.49 1.87
CA PRO A 152 -14.33 -1.22 3.09
C PRO A 152 -13.02 -0.74 3.74
N HIS A 153 -12.25 0.11 3.07
CA HIS A 153 -10.90 0.46 3.48
C HIS A 153 -10.91 1.38 4.70
N LEU A 154 -9.86 1.29 5.52
CA LEU A 154 -9.75 2.04 6.78
C LEU A 154 -9.48 3.53 6.57
N ILE A 155 -8.69 3.86 5.54
CA ILE A 155 -8.25 5.23 5.25
C ILE A 155 -8.48 5.56 3.78
N ALA A 156 -8.87 6.80 3.49
CA ALA A 156 -8.98 7.34 2.15
C ALA A 156 -7.74 8.16 1.77
N HIS A 157 -7.16 7.90 0.59
CA HIS A 157 -6.10 8.71 -0.01
C HIS A 157 -6.55 9.23 -1.39
N LYS A 158 -6.77 10.53 -1.58
CA LYS A 158 -6.49 11.66 -0.67
C LYS A 158 -7.57 12.73 -0.67
N LEU A 159 -7.61 13.53 0.38
CA LEU A 159 -8.44 14.74 0.51
C LEU A 159 -7.53 15.90 0.91
N TYR A 160 -7.80 17.10 0.40
CA TYR A 160 -7.11 18.32 0.81
C TYR A 160 -8.10 19.34 1.33
N LEU A 161 -7.79 20.00 2.45
CA LEU A 161 -8.66 21.03 3.02
C LEU A 161 -8.75 22.28 2.14
N ASP A 162 -7.75 22.53 1.29
CA ASP A 162 -7.72 23.62 0.32
C ASP A 162 -8.46 23.29 -0.99
N PHE A 163 -9.01 22.09 -1.14
CA PHE A 163 -9.74 21.66 -2.32
C PHE A 163 -11.03 20.94 -1.92
N GLN A 164 -12.17 21.61 -2.16
CA GLN A 164 -13.49 21.10 -1.81
C GLN A 164 -13.57 20.56 -0.36
N PRO A 165 -13.28 21.38 0.66
CA PRO A 165 -13.29 20.96 2.07
C PRO A 165 -14.62 20.35 2.52
N ALA A 166 -15.72 20.68 1.85
CA ALA A 166 -17.01 20.04 2.06
C ALA A 166 -16.94 18.50 1.93
N ALA A 167 -16.08 17.95 1.07
CA ALA A 167 -15.88 16.50 0.96
C ALA A 167 -15.36 15.91 2.28
N PHE A 168 -14.38 16.57 2.90
CA PHE A 168 -13.81 16.17 4.19
C PHE A 168 -14.85 16.26 5.32
N PHE A 169 -15.57 17.38 5.41
CA PHE A 169 -16.58 17.58 6.45
C PHE A 169 -17.82 16.68 6.28
N CYS A 170 -18.25 16.39 5.06
CA CYS A 170 -19.35 15.47 4.81
C CYS A 170 -19.01 14.04 5.25
N VAL A 171 -17.76 13.60 5.09
CA VAL A 171 -17.30 12.29 5.57
C VAL A 171 -17.28 12.23 7.11
N LEU A 172 -16.91 13.34 7.76
CA LEU A 172 -16.89 13.43 9.24
C LEU A 172 -18.26 13.64 9.86
N LYS A 173 -19.25 14.07 9.09
CA LYS A 173 -20.60 14.30 9.60
C LYS A 173 -21.21 12.96 9.98
N THR A 174 -21.16 12.64 11.26
CA THR A 174 -21.91 11.52 11.84
C THR A 174 -23.38 11.73 11.51
N ARG A 175 -24.06 10.66 11.10
CA ARG A 175 -25.52 10.65 11.19
C ARG A 175 -25.84 10.71 12.68
N THR A 176 -26.12 11.90 13.20
CA THR A 176 -27.03 12.01 14.35
C THR A 176 -28.31 11.32 13.91
N THR A 177 -28.52 10.15 14.49
CA THR A 177 -29.69 9.28 14.36
C THR A 177 -31.00 10.06 14.42
#